data_AF-A0A081S273-F1
#
_entry.id   AF-A0A081S273-F1
#
_cell.length_a   1.000
_cell.length_b   1.000
_cell.length_c   1.000
_cell.angle_alpha   90.00
_cell.angle_beta   90.00
_cell.angle_gamma   90.00
#
_symmetry.space_group_name_H-M   'P 1'
#
loop_
_entity.id
_entity.type
_entity.pdbx_description
1 polymer ?
#
loop_
_entity_poly.entity_id
_entity_poly.type
_entity_poly.pdbx_seq_one_letter_code
_entity_poly.pdbx_strand_id
1 'polypeptide(L)'
;MSQKNDFKAFSISDNANVVSQEKYEESQNIRTGFPQNDISTHVLNKVLRQSSTIASVIANFIATQFSDDILDDGNIARLTAQLNKALEQKIAVGVPDASLTQKGVVQLTNEIGNNDTLAVTQKLVQEIINSLRENINSKIPNSRKINGKALTEDINLNASDVGAYTRTEVYTRAEVDKLIKTTSEVPVGAPIPWPLSHPPIGYFTCNGSAFNRSQYPKLAEAYPGGRLPDLRGEFIRGWDDNRGVDPSRSLLSWQGGSYLVQDTVYGENLMNFAHPDRTKLQWDLPQDNNISIGGRHLGKAHTAPWIMTKDFVGISRPRNIAFNYIVKAE
;
A
#
# COMPACT_ATOMS: atom_id res chain seq x y z
N MET A 1 17.76 59.58 -56.56
CA MET A 1 17.76 61.03 -56.82
C MET A 1 18.65 61.67 -55.77
N SER A 2 19.60 62.51 -56.17
CA SER A 2 20.47 63.23 -55.22
C SER A 2 19.61 64.25 -54.47
N GLN A 3 19.49 64.11 -53.16
CA GLN A 3 18.77 65.07 -52.30
C GLN A 3 19.45 66.44 -52.38
N LYS A 4 18.67 67.53 -52.42
CA LYS A 4 19.21 68.89 -52.47
C LYS A 4 19.27 69.49 -51.05
N ASN A 5 20.47 69.84 -50.62
CA ASN A 5 20.73 70.62 -49.40
C ASN A 5 21.28 71.98 -49.80
N ASP A 6 20.52 73.06 -49.59
CA ASP A 6 20.93 74.43 -49.96
C ASP A 6 21.84 75.10 -48.93
N PHE A 7 21.92 74.58 -47.70
CA PHE A 7 22.85 75.06 -46.69
C PHE A 7 24.26 74.51 -46.95
N LYS A 8 25.16 75.34 -47.49
CA LYS A 8 26.52 74.96 -47.86
C LYS A 8 27.54 75.42 -46.83
N ALA A 9 28.51 74.56 -46.53
CA ALA A 9 29.66 74.95 -45.71
C ALA A 9 30.58 75.91 -46.49
N PHE A 10 30.90 77.05 -45.88
CA PHE A 10 31.77 78.08 -46.46
C PHE A 10 33.24 77.82 -46.16
N SER A 11 34.12 77.97 -47.16
CA SER A 11 35.59 78.01 -46.97
C SER A 11 36.17 76.77 -46.25
N ILE A 12 35.81 75.58 -46.74
CA ILE A 12 36.21 74.27 -46.17
C ILE A 12 37.52 73.69 -46.73
N SER A 13 38.15 74.35 -47.70
CA SER A 13 39.41 73.88 -48.31
C SER A 13 40.61 74.08 -47.37
N ASP A 14 41.66 73.27 -47.53
CA ASP A 14 42.86 73.32 -46.67
C ASP A 14 43.58 74.68 -46.70
N ASN A 15 43.49 75.41 -47.81
CA ASN A 15 44.05 76.76 -48.00
C ASN A 15 42.99 77.87 -47.87
N ALA A 16 41.92 77.62 -47.12
CA ALA A 16 40.87 78.60 -46.88
C ALA A 16 41.41 79.90 -46.25
N ASN A 17 40.90 81.03 -46.73
CA ASN A 17 41.26 82.36 -46.24
C ASN A 17 40.64 82.65 -44.86
N VAL A 18 41.02 81.87 -43.83
CA VAL A 18 40.51 81.92 -42.46
C VAL A 18 41.64 82.00 -41.46
N VAL A 19 41.40 82.62 -40.30
CA VAL A 19 42.38 82.62 -39.21
C VAL A 19 42.50 81.22 -38.57
N SER A 20 43.69 80.88 -38.04
CA SER A 20 43.91 79.62 -37.29
C SER A 20 42.99 79.54 -36.07
N GLN A 21 42.72 78.33 -35.59
CA GLN A 21 41.86 78.13 -34.42
C GLN A 21 42.44 78.80 -33.17
N GLU A 22 43.73 78.61 -32.93
CA GLU A 22 44.50 79.21 -31.82
C GLU A 22 44.35 80.73 -31.78
N LYS A 23 44.68 81.43 -32.87
CA LYS A 23 44.56 82.90 -32.97
C LYS A 23 43.13 83.40 -32.86
N TYR A 24 42.15 82.59 -33.26
CA TYR A 24 40.74 82.94 -33.09
C TYR A 24 40.38 82.92 -31.60
N GLU A 25 40.67 81.82 -30.91
CA GLU A 25 40.36 81.62 -29.48
C GLU A 25 41.04 82.62 -28.55
N GLU A 26 42.22 83.12 -28.91
CA GLU A 26 42.93 84.17 -28.17
C GLU A 26 42.27 85.56 -28.27
N SER A 27 41.36 85.77 -29.22
CA SER A 27 40.72 87.07 -29.45
C SER A 27 39.67 87.39 -28.37
N GLN A 28 39.85 88.51 -27.66
CA GLN A 28 38.85 89.03 -26.71
C GLN A 28 37.50 89.36 -27.39
N ASN A 29 37.53 89.70 -28.69
CA ASN A 29 36.35 90.07 -29.47
C ASN A 29 35.34 88.92 -29.63
N ILE A 30 35.75 87.65 -29.41
CA ILE A 30 34.80 86.53 -29.37
C ILE A 30 33.80 86.68 -28.22
N ARG A 31 34.24 87.24 -27.08
CA ARG A 31 33.40 87.40 -25.89
C ARG A 31 32.62 88.71 -25.90
N THR A 32 33.22 89.77 -26.42
CA THR A 32 32.69 91.14 -26.34
C THR A 32 32.07 91.64 -27.65
N GLY A 33 32.17 90.87 -28.74
CA GLY A 33 31.79 91.30 -30.08
C GLY A 33 32.92 92.04 -30.82
N PHE A 34 32.81 92.13 -32.14
CA PHE A 34 33.78 92.85 -32.97
C PHE A 34 33.50 94.38 -32.93
N PRO A 35 34.54 95.21 -32.81
CA PRO A 35 34.41 96.67 -32.85
C PRO A 35 33.89 97.16 -34.21
N GLN A 36 33.22 98.31 -34.20
CA GLN A 36 32.63 98.91 -35.40
C GLN A 36 33.73 99.22 -36.44
N ASN A 37 33.57 98.68 -37.66
CA ASN A 37 34.44 98.87 -38.83
C ASN A 37 35.85 98.26 -38.76
N ASP A 38 36.14 97.35 -37.82
CA ASP A 38 37.49 96.77 -37.65
C ASP A 38 37.46 95.24 -37.51
N ILE A 39 36.93 94.56 -38.54
CA ILE A 39 36.98 93.09 -38.67
C ILE A 39 37.80 92.70 -39.89
N SER A 40 38.85 91.91 -39.68
CA SER A 40 39.62 91.36 -40.81
C SER A 40 38.78 90.32 -41.56
N THR A 41 38.96 90.25 -42.88
CA THR A 41 38.29 89.24 -43.72
C THR A 41 38.60 87.81 -43.27
N HIS A 42 39.80 87.54 -42.77
CA HIS A 42 40.19 86.23 -42.23
C HIS A 42 39.36 85.85 -40.99
N VAL A 43 39.05 86.82 -40.13
CA VAL A 43 38.26 86.61 -38.91
C VAL A 43 36.77 86.50 -39.25
N LEU A 44 36.26 87.35 -40.14
CA LEU A 44 34.90 87.23 -40.66
C LEU A 44 34.66 85.87 -41.33
N ASN A 45 35.59 85.44 -42.19
CA ASN A 45 35.53 84.14 -42.85
C ASN A 45 35.57 82.98 -41.84
N LYS A 46 36.24 83.14 -40.70
CA LYS A 46 36.26 82.13 -39.63
C LYS A 46 34.89 81.98 -38.96
N VAL A 47 34.23 83.11 -38.66
CA VAL A 47 32.86 83.13 -38.13
C VAL A 47 31.89 82.48 -39.13
N LEU A 48 31.93 82.91 -40.39
CA LEU A 48 31.09 82.38 -41.46
C LEU A 48 31.35 80.88 -41.69
N ARG A 49 32.61 80.44 -41.65
CA ARG A 49 32.95 79.03 -41.76
C ARG A 49 32.35 78.22 -40.62
N GLN A 50 32.55 78.64 -39.36
CA GLN A 50 32.02 77.90 -38.20
C GLN A 50 30.49 77.80 -38.24
N SER A 51 29.78 78.90 -38.53
CA SER A 51 28.31 78.90 -38.59
C SER A 51 27.76 78.09 -39.77
N SER A 52 28.27 78.32 -40.99
CA SER A 52 27.81 77.61 -42.19
C SER A 52 28.14 76.12 -42.18
N THR A 53 29.25 75.72 -41.54
CA THR A 53 29.61 74.31 -41.38
C THR A 53 28.57 73.60 -40.50
N ILE A 54 28.20 74.18 -39.36
CA ILE A 54 27.16 73.60 -38.49
C ILE A 54 25.79 73.58 -39.20
N ALA A 55 25.41 74.66 -39.89
CA ALA A 55 24.17 74.72 -40.65
C ALA A 55 24.12 73.62 -41.73
N SER A 56 25.21 73.44 -42.48
CA SER A 56 25.31 72.42 -43.51
C SER A 56 25.26 71.00 -42.94
N VAL A 57 25.91 70.74 -41.80
CA VAL A 57 25.86 69.45 -41.10
C VAL A 57 24.44 69.12 -40.64
N ILE A 58 23.75 70.08 -40.01
CA ILE A 58 22.35 69.88 -39.56
C ILE A 58 21.44 69.65 -40.76
N ALA A 59 21.52 70.50 -41.79
CA ALA A 59 20.71 70.34 -42.99
C ALA A 59 20.98 69.01 -43.71
N ASN A 60 22.24 68.55 -43.73
CA ASN A 60 22.58 67.25 -44.28
C ASN A 60 22.05 66.10 -43.42
N PHE A 61 22.10 66.22 -42.09
CA PHE A 61 21.49 65.25 -41.18
C PHE A 61 20.00 65.10 -41.47
N ILE A 62 19.27 66.22 -41.60
CA ILE A 62 17.84 66.23 -41.94
C ILE A 62 17.61 65.59 -43.31
N ALA A 63 18.33 66.04 -44.35
CA ALA A 63 18.20 65.52 -45.72
C ALA A 63 18.41 64.00 -45.76
N THR A 64 19.39 63.48 -45.01
CA THR A 64 19.71 62.04 -45.00
C THR A 64 18.59 61.19 -44.38
N GLN A 65 17.77 61.74 -43.46
CA GLN A 65 16.64 60.99 -42.89
C GLN A 65 15.40 60.98 -43.81
N PHE A 66 15.29 61.94 -44.75
CA PHE A 66 14.13 62.11 -45.63
C PHE A 66 14.46 61.93 -47.11
N SER A 67 13.44 62.00 -47.96
CA SER A 67 13.63 62.16 -49.41
C SER A 67 13.24 63.57 -49.89
N ASP A 68 13.17 64.53 -48.96
CA ASP A 68 12.75 65.91 -49.22
C ASP A 68 13.95 66.85 -49.30
N ASP A 69 13.84 67.88 -50.14
CA ASP A 69 14.84 68.94 -50.26
C ASP A 69 14.83 69.87 -49.03
N ILE A 70 16.03 70.31 -48.64
CA ILE A 70 16.25 71.29 -47.57
C ILE A 70 16.66 72.61 -48.21
N LEU A 71 15.70 73.53 -48.31
CA LEU A 71 15.83 74.80 -49.00
C LEU A 71 16.26 75.93 -48.05
N ASP A 72 17.12 76.83 -48.52
CA ASP A 72 17.49 78.07 -47.83
C ASP A 72 16.53 79.19 -48.25
N ASP A 73 15.27 79.11 -47.79
CA ASP A 73 14.18 80.04 -48.12
C ASP A 73 13.77 80.94 -46.94
N GLY A 74 14.50 80.87 -45.83
CA GLY A 74 14.19 81.60 -44.59
C GLY A 74 13.01 81.05 -43.78
N ASN A 75 12.40 79.92 -44.17
CA ASN A 75 11.27 79.34 -43.46
C ASN A 75 11.68 78.52 -42.23
N ILE A 76 11.87 79.21 -41.10
CA ILE A 76 12.30 78.62 -39.82
C ILE A 76 11.32 77.56 -39.31
N ALA A 77 10.00 77.76 -39.49
CA ALA A 77 8.98 76.83 -39.02
C ALA A 77 9.07 75.49 -39.75
N ARG A 78 9.26 75.53 -41.08
CA ARG A 78 9.45 74.34 -41.90
C ARG A 78 10.73 73.61 -41.51
N LEU A 79 11.85 74.33 -41.40
CA LEU A 79 13.14 73.72 -41.03
C LEU A 79 13.09 73.08 -39.64
N THR A 80 12.42 73.73 -38.68
CA THR A 80 12.19 73.17 -37.33
C THR A 80 11.36 71.90 -37.38
N ALA A 81 10.26 71.88 -38.14
CA ALA A 81 9.43 70.70 -38.30
C ALA A 81 10.19 69.54 -38.95
N GLN A 82 11.00 69.83 -39.97
CA GLN A 82 11.85 68.84 -40.64
C GLN A 82 12.91 68.29 -39.67
N LEU A 83 13.53 69.12 -38.84
CA LEU A 83 14.49 68.68 -37.83
C LEU A 83 13.85 67.78 -36.77
N ASN A 84 12.72 68.17 -36.20
CA ASN A 84 12.01 67.36 -35.20
C ASN A 84 11.65 65.99 -35.77
N LYS A 85 11.11 65.95 -36.99
CA LYS A 85 10.76 64.70 -37.66
C LYS A 85 12.01 63.86 -37.96
N ALA A 86 13.14 64.47 -38.34
CA ALA A 86 14.41 63.75 -38.57
C ALA A 86 14.88 63.05 -37.30
N LEU A 87 14.76 63.74 -36.15
CA LEU A 87 15.10 63.19 -34.85
C LEU A 87 14.16 62.03 -34.47
N GLU A 88 12.85 62.19 -34.62
CA GLU A 88 11.87 61.12 -34.36
C GLU A 88 12.16 59.86 -35.19
N GLN A 89 12.40 60.02 -36.50
CA GLN A 89 12.76 58.90 -37.37
C GLN A 89 14.08 58.25 -36.96
N LYS A 90 15.09 59.05 -36.62
CA LYS A 90 16.39 58.54 -36.20
C LYS A 90 16.29 57.74 -34.91
N ILE A 91 15.46 58.19 -33.97
CA ILE A 91 15.19 57.50 -32.70
C ILE A 91 14.44 56.19 -32.97
N ALA A 92 13.39 56.20 -33.80
CA ALA A 92 12.61 55.01 -34.12
C ALA A 92 13.43 53.90 -34.81
N VAL A 93 14.37 54.26 -35.68
CA VAL A 93 15.26 53.28 -36.34
C VAL A 93 16.41 52.84 -35.42
N GLY A 94 16.88 53.72 -34.55
CA GLY A 94 18.03 53.47 -33.66
C GLY A 94 17.70 52.72 -32.37
N VAL A 95 16.45 52.79 -31.92
CA VAL A 95 15.96 52.12 -30.70
C VAL A 95 14.82 51.17 -31.09
N PRO A 96 15.15 49.92 -31.46
CA PRO A 96 14.14 48.93 -31.83
C PRO A 96 13.29 48.52 -30.62
N ASP A 97 12.17 47.86 -30.88
CA ASP A 97 11.47 47.11 -29.84
C ASP A 97 12.36 45.97 -29.31
N ALA A 98 12.24 45.68 -28.02
CA ALA A 98 12.96 44.57 -27.42
C ALA A 98 12.44 43.23 -27.98
N SER A 99 13.34 42.30 -28.27
CA SER A 99 13.01 40.91 -28.60
C SER A 99 13.93 39.96 -27.83
N LEU A 100 13.71 38.65 -27.99
CA LEU A 100 14.55 37.62 -27.35
C LEU A 100 16.03 37.69 -27.79
N THR A 101 16.32 38.32 -28.93
CA THR A 101 17.67 38.41 -29.51
C THR A 101 18.16 39.83 -29.71
N GLN A 102 17.30 40.85 -29.55
CA GLN A 102 17.62 42.26 -29.77
C GLN A 102 17.24 43.08 -28.55
N LYS A 103 18.20 43.85 -28.01
CA LYS A 103 17.91 44.82 -26.95
C LYS A 103 17.10 45.97 -27.54
N GLY A 104 16.11 46.46 -26.80
CA GLY A 104 15.20 47.51 -27.24
C GLY A 104 14.33 48.08 -26.11
N VAL A 105 13.30 48.83 -26.46
CA VAL A 105 12.28 49.32 -25.51
C VAL A 105 11.09 48.38 -25.44
N VAL A 106 10.36 48.39 -24.31
CA VAL A 106 9.18 47.56 -24.09
C VAL A 106 8.12 48.34 -23.30
N GLN A 107 6.84 48.15 -23.61
CA GLN A 107 5.74 48.70 -22.85
C GLN A 107 5.35 47.74 -21.70
N LEU A 108 5.05 48.30 -20.52
CA LEU A 108 4.68 47.51 -19.34
C LEU A 108 3.16 47.25 -19.28
N THR A 109 2.76 46.11 -18.71
CA THR A 109 1.35 45.77 -18.47
C THR A 109 1.08 45.24 -17.06
N ASN A 110 -0.11 45.59 -16.55
CA ASN A 110 -0.70 45.07 -15.31
C ASN A 110 -1.84 44.07 -15.58
N GLU A 111 -2.05 43.65 -16.82
CA GLU A 111 -3.15 42.78 -17.21
C GLU A 111 -2.64 41.38 -17.56
N ILE A 112 -3.39 40.36 -17.17
CA ILE A 112 -3.17 38.97 -17.62
C ILE A 112 -3.81 38.83 -18.99
N GLY A 113 -3.05 38.35 -19.98
CA GLY A 113 -3.53 38.15 -21.34
C GLY A 113 -2.60 37.24 -22.14
N ASN A 114 -2.78 37.26 -23.46
CA ASN A 114 -2.02 36.47 -24.43
C ASN A 114 -1.07 37.32 -25.28
N ASN A 115 -0.64 38.47 -24.76
CA ASN A 115 0.24 39.39 -25.46
C ASN A 115 1.71 38.99 -25.26
N ASP A 116 2.48 38.99 -26.35
CA ASP A 116 3.90 38.61 -26.42
C ASP A 116 4.85 39.80 -26.63
N THR A 117 4.31 41.03 -26.73
CA THR A 117 5.05 42.28 -26.94
C THR A 117 5.14 43.17 -25.68
N LEU A 118 4.32 42.90 -24.66
CA LEU A 118 4.31 43.64 -23.39
C LEU A 118 5.11 42.93 -22.30
N ALA A 119 5.81 43.70 -21.47
CA ALA A 119 6.50 43.18 -20.29
C ALA A 119 5.63 43.31 -19.04
N VAL A 120 5.62 42.26 -18.21
CA VAL A 120 4.85 42.24 -16.95
C VAL A 120 5.47 43.19 -15.91
N THR A 121 4.64 43.87 -15.13
CA THR A 121 5.12 44.65 -13.98
C THR A 121 5.36 43.78 -12.75
N GLN A 122 6.14 44.29 -11.79
CA GLN A 122 6.29 43.66 -10.47
C GLN A 122 4.95 43.50 -9.73
N LYS A 123 4.04 44.46 -9.88
CA LYS A 123 2.71 44.42 -9.26
C LYS A 123 1.92 43.21 -9.76
N LEU A 124 1.84 43.02 -11.08
CA LEU A 124 1.14 41.89 -11.67
C LEU A 124 1.76 40.55 -11.26
N VAL A 125 3.10 40.47 -11.25
CA VAL A 125 3.81 39.28 -10.75
C VAL A 125 3.43 38.97 -9.29
N GLN A 126 3.35 39.98 -8.43
CA GLN A 126 2.96 39.80 -7.03
C GLN A 126 1.50 39.32 -6.88
N GLU A 127 0.57 39.85 -7.68
CA GLU A 127 -0.83 39.43 -7.70
C GLU A 127 -0.97 37.97 -8.15
N ILE A 128 -0.27 37.58 -9.22
CA ILE A 128 -0.21 36.19 -9.70
C ILE A 128 0.35 35.27 -8.61
N ILE A 129 1.46 35.64 -7.97
CA ILE A 129 2.07 34.84 -6.88
C ILE A 129 1.10 34.68 -5.70
N ASN A 130 0.41 35.74 -5.32
CA ASN A 130 -0.55 35.69 -4.21
C ASN A 130 -1.73 34.77 -4.56
N SER A 131 -2.29 34.90 -5.75
CA SER A 131 -3.39 34.04 -6.23
C SER A 131 -2.98 32.56 -6.27
N LEU A 132 -1.76 32.26 -6.76
CA LEU A 132 -1.21 30.90 -6.75
C LEU A 132 -1.05 30.35 -5.33
N ARG A 133 -0.52 31.16 -4.40
CA ARG A 133 -0.38 30.76 -2.99
C ARG A 133 -1.74 30.48 -2.34
N GLU A 134 -2.74 31.31 -2.59
CA GLU A 134 -4.11 31.08 -2.10
C GLU A 134 -4.71 29.79 -2.66
N ASN A 135 -4.54 29.54 -3.97
CA ASN A 135 -5.02 28.31 -4.60
C ASN A 135 -4.37 27.07 -3.97
N ILE A 136 -3.03 27.06 -3.85
CA ILE A 136 -2.28 25.95 -3.24
C ILE A 136 -2.72 25.71 -1.79
N ASN A 137 -2.77 26.78 -0.99
CA ASN A 137 -3.17 26.71 0.42
C ASN A 137 -4.61 26.21 0.58
N SER A 138 -5.51 26.50 -0.36
CA SER A 138 -6.89 25.99 -0.33
C SER A 138 -6.99 24.49 -0.66
N LYS A 139 -6.12 23.97 -1.53
CA LYS A 139 -6.16 22.57 -1.98
C LYS A 139 -5.44 21.64 -1.02
N ILE A 140 -4.24 22.02 -0.57
CA ILE A 140 -3.45 21.26 0.40
C ILE A 140 -3.08 22.21 1.55
N PRO A 141 -4.03 22.54 2.44
CA PRO A 141 -3.73 23.29 3.64
C PRO A 141 -2.64 22.58 4.46
N ASN A 142 -1.70 23.34 5.02
CA ASN A 142 -0.71 22.81 5.99
C ASN A 142 -1.37 22.24 7.26
N SER A 143 -2.69 22.49 7.45
CA SER A 143 -3.50 21.90 8.51
C SER A 143 -4.08 20.52 8.18
N ARG A 144 -3.96 20.03 6.93
CA ARG A 144 -4.38 18.66 6.60
C ARG A 144 -3.52 17.67 7.37
N LYS A 145 -4.19 16.65 7.92
CA LYS A 145 -3.57 15.60 8.71
C LYS A 145 -3.95 14.22 8.18
N ILE A 146 -3.04 13.27 8.26
CA ILE A 146 -3.32 11.84 8.11
C ILE A 146 -3.23 11.23 9.50
N ASN A 147 -4.35 10.70 10.00
CA ASN A 147 -4.49 10.18 11.36
C ASN A 147 -3.86 11.10 12.45
N GLY A 148 -4.19 12.40 12.40
CA GLY A 148 -3.68 13.38 13.37
C GLY A 148 -2.26 13.92 13.10
N LYS A 149 -1.50 13.32 12.19
CA LYS A 149 -0.12 13.72 11.83
C LYS A 149 -0.14 14.75 10.70
N ALA A 150 0.57 15.87 10.87
CA ALA A 150 0.65 16.93 9.85
C ALA A 150 1.49 16.49 8.66
N LEU A 151 1.16 16.97 7.45
CA LEU A 151 1.86 16.62 6.20
C LEU A 151 3.13 17.46 5.97
N THR A 152 4.07 17.41 6.91
CA THR A 152 5.34 18.17 6.85
C THR A 152 6.55 17.30 6.53
N GLU A 153 6.41 15.98 6.62
CA GLU A 153 7.45 14.97 6.39
C GLU A 153 6.79 13.62 6.05
N ASP A 154 7.61 12.58 5.85
CA ASP A 154 7.13 11.21 5.61
C ASP A 154 6.27 10.70 6.77
N ILE A 155 5.08 10.16 6.45
CA ILE A 155 4.12 9.68 7.45
C ILE A 155 4.19 8.16 7.57
N ASN A 156 4.83 7.69 8.65
CA ASN A 156 4.77 6.28 9.03
C ASN A 156 3.43 6.00 9.75
N LEU A 157 2.66 5.04 9.26
CA LEU A 157 1.41 4.57 9.88
C LEU A 157 1.59 3.16 10.43
N ASN A 158 1.14 2.96 11.66
CA ASN A 158 1.06 1.64 12.29
C ASN A 158 -0.38 1.10 12.20
N ALA A 159 -0.58 -0.19 12.49
CA ALA A 159 -1.90 -0.81 12.46
C ALA A 159 -2.94 -0.05 13.34
N SER A 160 -2.50 0.45 14.50
CA SER A 160 -3.33 1.28 15.40
C SER A 160 -3.78 2.59 14.75
N ASP A 161 -3.00 3.15 13.83
CA ASP A 161 -3.32 4.41 13.15
C ASP A 161 -4.50 4.27 12.18
N VAL A 162 -4.87 3.05 11.78
CA VAL A 162 -5.95 2.76 10.82
C VAL A 162 -7.03 1.84 11.39
N GLY A 163 -7.01 1.60 12.71
CA GLY A 163 -7.95 0.68 13.37
C GLY A 163 -7.76 -0.79 12.95
N ALA A 164 -6.57 -1.15 12.44
CA ALA A 164 -6.24 -2.52 12.11
C ALA A 164 -5.66 -3.25 13.33
N TYR A 165 -5.91 -4.55 13.41
CA TYR A 165 -5.31 -5.39 14.44
C TYR A 165 -3.79 -5.48 14.28
N THR A 166 -3.10 -5.44 15.40
CA THR A 166 -1.65 -5.63 15.47
C THR A 166 -1.30 -7.12 15.39
N ARG A 167 -0.05 -7.45 14.99
CA ARG A 167 0.43 -8.85 15.00
C ARG A 167 0.37 -9.52 16.38
N THR A 168 0.30 -8.75 17.46
CA THR A 168 0.14 -9.25 18.82
C THR A 168 -1.30 -9.61 19.18
N GLU A 169 -2.28 -9.08 18.45
CA GLU A 169 -3.72 -9.31 18.68
C GLU A 169 -4.30 -10.41 17.79
N VAL A 170 -3.52 -10.92 16.83
CA VAL A 170 -3.96 -11.93 15.87
C VAL A 170 -3.06 -13.16 15.96
N TYR A 171 -3.67 -14.34 16.00
CA TYR A 171 -2.93 -15.59 15.91
C TYR A 171 -2.25 -15.73 14.54
N THR A 172 -1.00 -16.15 14.56
CA THR A 172 -0.31 -16.63 13.37
C THR A 172 -0.95 -17.91 12.86
N ARG A 173 -0.78 -18.21 11.57
CA ARG A 173 -1.25 -19.46 10.97
C ARG A 173 -0.78 -20.70 11.74
N ALA A 174 0.47 -20.70 12.20
CA ALA A 174 1.04 -21.80 12.97
C ALA A 174 0.38 -21.97 14.36
N GLU A 175 0.00 -20.87 15.02
CA GLU A 175 -0.72 -20.94 16.30
C GLU A 175 -2.14 -21.46 16.12
N VAL A 176 -2.83 -21.03 15.05
CA VAL A 176 -4.15 -21.57 14.69
C VAL A 176 -4.05 -23.07 14.39
N ASP A 177 -3.07 -23.49 13.59
CA ASP A 177 -2.86 -24.91 13.26
C ASP A 177 -2.56 -25.75 14.52
N LYS A 178 -1.78 -25.20 15.47
CA LYS A 178 -1.50 -25.86 16.75
C LYS A 178 -2.74 -25.98 17.64
N LEU A 179 -3.58 -24.94 17.70
CA LEU A 179 -4.83 -24.96 18.47
C LEU A 179 -5.79 -26.01 17.89
N ILE A 180 -5.96 -26.04 16.55
CA ILE A 180 -6.79 -27.03 15.86
C ILE A 180 -6.31 -28.46 16.16
N LYS A 181 -4.99 -28.68 16.14
CA LYS A 181 -4.39 -29.97 16.46
C LYS A 181 -4.62 -30.38 17.92
N THR A 182 -4.55 -29.44 18.86
CA THR A 182 -4.67 -29.73 20.30
C THR A 182 -6.11 -30.03 20.72
N THR A 183 -7.10 -29.41 20.11
CA THR A 183 -8.52 -29.55 20.52
C THR A 183 -9.19 -30.85 20.04
N SER A 184 -8.57 -31.62 19.13
CA SER A 184 -9.26 -32.71 18.41
C SER A 184 -8.58 -34.10 18.47
N GLU A 185 -7.55 -34.30 19.31
CA GLU A 185 -6.80 -35.56 19.32
C GLU A 185 -7.36 -36.58 20.33
N VAL A 186 -7.69 -37.78 19.84
CA VAL A 186 -7.84 -38.96 20.70
C VAL A 186 -6.46 -39.27 21.32
N PRO A 187 -6.34 -39.42 22.65
CA PRO A 187 -5.07 -39.71 23.30
C PRO A 187 -4.36 -40.94 22.70
N VAL A 188 -3.05 -40.84 22.51
CA VAL A 188 -2.23 -41.98 22.04
C VAL A 188 -2.35 -43.11 23.07
N GLY A 189 -2.58 -44.33 22.58
CA GLY A 189 -2.80 -45.51 23.42
C GLY A 189 -4.25 -45.78 23.82
N ALA A 190 -5.21 -44.87 23.56
CA ALA A 190 -6.62 -45.17 23.76
C ALA A 190 -7.14 -46.11 22.64
N PRO A 191 -7.77 -47.26 22.97
CA PRO A 191 -8.40 -48.11 21.96
C PRO A 191 -9.60 -47.41 21.31
N ILE A 192 -9.63 -47.39 19.98
CA ILE A 192 -10.68 -46.77 19.17
C ILE A 192 -11.40 -47.87 18.37
N PRO A 193 -12.74 -47.98 18.44
CA PRO A 193 -13.50 -48.85 17.55
C PRO A 193 -13.35 -48.40 16.09
N TRP A 194 -12.91 -49.30 15.23
CA TRP A 194 -12.70 -49.08 13.80
C TRP A 194 -13.52 -50.09 12.98
N PRO A 195 -14.27 -49.65 11.96
CA PRO A 195 -15.22 -50.51 11.25
C PRO A 195 -14.57 -51.50 10.29
N LEU A 196 -13.28 -51.32 9.94
CA LEU A 196 -12.58 -52.16 8.96
C LEU A 196 -11.59 -53.12 9.64
N SER A 197 -11.29 -54.22 8.97
CA SER A 197 -10.33 -55.24 9.44
C SER A 197 -8.88 -54.75 9.51
N HIS A 198 -8.55 -53.69 8.77
CA HIS A 198 -7.20 -53.11 8.71
C HIS A 198 -7.22 -51.66 9.21
N PRO A 199 -6.27 -51.27 10.07
CA PRO A 199 -6.17 -49.90 10.55
C PRO A 199 -5.71 -48.97 9.41
N PRO A 200 -6.07 -47.68 9.45
CA PRO A 200 -5.49 -46.69 8.56
C PRO A 200 -4.00 -46.46 8.89
N ILE A 201 -3.26 -45.81 7.98
CA ILE A 201 -1.86 -45.44 8.20
C ILE A 201 -1.74 -44.61 9.49
N GLY A 202 -0.72 -44.91 10.30
CA GLY A 202 -0.51 -44.24 11.60
C GLY A 202 -1.29 -44.85 12.76
N TYR A 203 -1.88 -46.04 12.57
CA TYR A 203 -2.57 -46.79 13.63
C TYR A 203 -2.14 -48.26 13.64
N PHE A 204 -2.15 -48.86 14.83
CA PHE A 204 -1.95 -50.30 15.03
C PHE A 204 -3.23 -50.97 15.49
N THR A 205 -3.37 -52.26 15.15
CA THR A 205 -4.44 -53.11 15.69
C THR A 205 -4.06 -53.62 17.08
N CYS A 206 -5.01 -53.61 18.01
CA CYS A 206 -4.87 -54.21 19.34
C CYS A 206 -5.01 -55.74 19.28
N ASN A 207 -4.02 -56.42 18.68
CA ASN A 207 -3.96 -57.87 18.48
C ASN A 207 -2.83 -58.55 19.27
N GLY A 208 -2.34 -57.91 20.34
CA GLY A 208 -1.23 -58.45 21.13
C GLY A 208 0.17 -58.21 20.55
N SER A 209 0.31 -57.59 19.38
CA SER A 209 1.61 -57.42 18.70
C SER A 209 2.59 -56.53 19.48
N ALA A 210 3.89 -56.80 19.31
CA ALA A 210 4.94 -55.91 19.78
C ALA A 210 5.09 -54.69 18.85
N PHE A 211 5.56 -53.57 19.40
CA PHE A 211 5.89 -52.37 18.63
C PHE A 211 7.26 -51.81 19.04
N ASN A 212 7.87 -51.02 18.16
CA ASN A 212 9.16 -50.40 18.44
C ASN A 212 8.98 -49.14 19.31
N ARG A 213 9.44 -49.21 20.55
CA ARG A 213 9.32 -48.12 21.54
C ARG A 213 10.10 -46.86 21.17
N SER A 214 11.21 -46.99 20.44
CA SER A 214 12.01 -45.85 19.97
C SER A 214 11.34 -45.14 18.79
N GLN A 215 10.55 -45.88 18.00
CA GLN A 215 9.81 -45.32 16.87
C GLN A 215 8.48 -44.68 17.30
N TYR A 216 7.85 -45.22 18.35
CA TYR A 216 6.55 -44.77 18.87
C TYR A 216 6.64 -44.44 20.37
N PRO A 217 7.35 -43.35 20.73
CA PRO A 217 7.60 -43.01 22.13
C PRO A 217 6.33 -42.67 22.91
N LYS A 218 5.33 -42.00 22.30
CA LYS A 218 4.08 -41.66 23.00
C LYS A 218 3.25 -42.90 23.28
N LEU A 219 3.22 -43.84 22.34
CA LEU A 219 2.58 -45.14 22.54
C LEU A 219 3.32 -45.97 23.61
N ALA A 220 4.64 -45.81 23.72
CA ALA A 220 5.43 -46.44 24.78
C ALA A 220 5.15 -45.84 26.17
N GLU A 221 4.69 -44.59 26.27
CA GLU A 221 4.20 -44.03 27.55
C GLU A 221 2.91 -44.73 27.99
N ALA A 222 1.99 -45.00 27.05
CA ALA A 222 0.74 -45.70 27.34
C ALA A 222 0.92 -47.21 27.55
N TYR A 223 1.83 -47.84 26.80
CA TYR A 223 2.16 -49.28 26.88
C TYR A 223 3.67 -49.51 27.07
N PRO A 224 4.20 -49.34 28.31
CA PRO A 224 5.64 -49.40 28.58
C PRO A 224 6.31 -50.74 28.24
N GLY A 225 5.54 -51.83 28.20
CA GLY A 225 6.01 -53.16 27.81
C GLY A 225 6.31 -53.32 26.31
N GLY A 226 6.02 -52.32 25.47
CA GLY A 226 6.25 -52.40 24.03
C GLY A 226 5.35 -53.39 23.31
N ARG A 227 4.20 -53.75 23.91
CA ARG A 227 3.20 -54.65 23.34
C ARG A 227 1.81 -54.07 23.54
N LEU A 228 0.96 -54.25 22.54
CA LEU A 228 -0.45 -53.90 22.61
C LEU A 228 -1.24 -54.97 23.35
N PRO A 229 -2.39 -54.63 23.96
CA PRO A 229 -3.35 -55.63 24.40
C PRO A 229 -3.90 -56.41 23.20
N ASP A 230 -4.28 -57.67 23.41
CA ASP A 230 -5.09 -58.42 22.46
C ASP A 230 -6.56 -58.25 22.83
N LEU A 231 -7.28 -57.41 22.08
CA LEU A 231 -8.67 -57.05 22.35
C LEU A 231 -9.64 -57.76 21.40
N ARG A 232 -9.17 -58.75 20.64
CA ARG A 232 -10.00 -59.49 19.69
C ARG A 232 -11.00 -60.35 20.47
N GLY A 233 -12.29 -60.02 20.35
CA GLY A 233 -13.37 -60.73 21.03
C GLY A 233 -13.57 -60.32 22.50
N GLU A 234 -12.87 -59.28 22.96
CA GLU A 234 -12.91 -58.83 24.35
C GLU A 234 -13.83 -57.62 24.54
N PHE A 235 -14.41 -57.49 25.74
CA PHE A 235 -15.10 -56.28 26.17
C PHE A 235 -14.16 -55.43 27.03
N ILE A 236 -14.11 -54.12 26.75
CA ILE A 236 -13.41 -53.17 27.61
C ILE A 236 -14.35 -52.75 28.73
N ARG A 237 -13.91 -52.90 29.98
CA ARG A 237 -14.60 -52.41 31.18
C ARG A 237 -13.80 -51.30 31.86
N GLY A 238 -14.48 -50.51 32.69
CA GLY A 238 -13.82 -49.52 33.56
C GLY A 238 -12.93 -50.19 34.60
N TRP A 239 -11.76 -49.60 34.86
CA TRP A 239 -10.91 -50.00 35.98
C TRP A 239 -11.54 -49.55 37.30
N ASP A 240 -11.36 -50.34 38.36
CA ASP A 240 -11.98 -50.08 39.67
C ASP A 240 -11.41 -48.85 40.37
N ASP A 241 -10.11 -48.58 40.20
CA ASP A 241 -9.38 -47.44 40.78
C ASP A 241 -9.72 -47.20 42.27
N ASN A 242 -9.67 -48.27 43.07
CA ASN A 242 -9.95 -48.25 44.51
C ASN A 242 -11.40 -47.87 44.90
N ARG A 243 -12.36 -47.93 43.96
CA ARG A 243 -13.80 -47.78 44.27
C ARG A 243 -14.33 -48.96 45.11
N GLY A 244 -13.68 -50.12 45.05
CA GLY A 244 -13.99 -51.30 45.86
C GLY A 244 -14.99 -52.27 45.25
N VAL A 245 -15.31 -52.16 43.95
CA VAL A 245 -16.20 -53.08 43.21
C VAL A 245 -15.44 -54.30 42.70
N ASP A 246 -14.20 -54.12 42.23
CA ASP A 246 -13.29 -55.20 41.84
C ASP A 246 -11.84 -54.85 42.27
N PRO A 247 -11.56 -54.81 43.58
CA PRO A 247 -10.31 -54.27 44.12
C PRO A 247 -9.07 -55.11 43.80
N SER A 248 -9.25 -56.36 43.39
CA SER A 248 -8.14 -57.25 43.02
C SER A 248 -7.74 -57.14 41.54
N ARG A 249 -8.40 -56.27 40.77
CA ARG A 249 -8.21 -56.14 39.32
C ARG A 249 -7.21 -55.04 38.96
N SER A 250 -6.10 -55.43 38.35
CA SER A 250 -5.12 -54.50 37.78
C SER A 250 -5.51 -54.06 36.36
N LEU A 251 -5.05 -52.88 35.95
CA LEU A 251 -5.17 -52.38 34.58
C LEU A 251 -4.62 -53.41 33.57
N LEU A 252 -5.33 -53.56 32.44
CA LEU A 252 -4.99 -54.46 31.34
C LEU A 252 -4.95 -55.97 31.69
N SER A 253 -5.38 -56.38 32.88
CA SER A 253 -5.47 -57.80 33.22
C SER A 253 -6.71 -58.45 32.60
N TRP A 254 -6.51 -59.64 32.01
CA TRP A 254 -7.59 -60.40 31.39
C TRP A 254 -8.46 -61.09 32.45
N GLN A 255 -9.75 -61.22 32.16
CA GLN A 255 -10.70 -61.97 32.96
C GLN A 255 -11.55 -62.84 32.04
N GLY A 256 -11.65 -64.13 32.37
CA GLY A 256 -12.59 -65.02 31.70
C GLY A 256 -14.04 -64.63 31.98
N GLY A 257 -14.95 -65.07 31.11
CA GLY A 257 -16.37 -64.96 31.37
C GLY A 257 -16.77 -65.69 32.66
N SER A 258 -17.85 -65.24 33.28
CA SER A 258 -18.43 -65.93 34.44
C SER A 258 -18.97 -67.30 34.03
N TYR A 259 -18.66 -68.34 34.81
CA TYR A 259 -19.14 -69.70 34.58
C TYR A 259 -20.64 -69.84 34.86
N LEU A 260 -21.27 -70.75 34.13
CA LEU A 260 -22.62 -71.26 34.40
C LEU A 260 -22.51 -72.71 34.88
N VAL A 261 -23.32 -73.10 35.87
CA VAL A 261 -23.29 -74.43 36.49
C VAL A 261 -24.13 -75.44 35.68
N GLN A 262 -23.56 -76.60 35.38
CA GLN A 262 -24.21 -77.74 34.74
C GLN A 262 -23.58 -79.07 35.25
N ASP A 263 -24.39 -80.13 35.44
CA ASP A 263 -23.88 -81.48 35.70
C ASP A 263 -23.31 -82.09 34.40
N THR A 264 -22.01 -82.37 34.39
CA THR A 264 -21.28 -82.92 33.24
C THR A 264 -20.86 -84.38 33.44
N VAL A 265 -21.25 -85.02 34.56
CA VAL A 265 -20.66 -86.29 35.01
C VAL A 265 -21.68 -87.42 35.11
N TYR A 266 -22.91 -87.14 35.60
CA TYR A 266 -23.87 -88.21 35.91
C TYR A 266 -25.08 -88.31 34.97
N GLY A 267 -24.99 -87.67 33.81
CA GLY A 267 -25.76 -87.99 32.60
C GLY A 267 -27.25 -87.65 32.62
N GLU A 268 -27.93 -87.59 33.76
CA GLU A 268 -29.39 -87.42 33.81
C GLU A 268 -29.92 -86.61 35.01
N ASN A 269 -29.06 -86.04 35.87
CA ASN A 269 -29.54 -85.14 36.92
C ASN A 269 -29.70 -83.71 36.39
N LEU A 270 -30.92 -83.18 36.45
CA LEU A 270 -31.19 -81.76 36.19
C LEU A 270 -30.65 -80.92 37.36
N MET A 271 -29.46 -80.33 37.18
CA MET A 271 -29.04 -79.19 37.99
C MET A 271 -29.48 -77.90 37.30
N ASN A 272 -30.41 -77.19 37.93
CA ASN A 272 -30.91 -75.90 37.46
C ASN A 272 -30.75 -74.87 38.59
N PHE A 273 -30.52 -73.60 38.22
CA PHE A 273 -30.66 -72.50 39.18
C PHE A 273 -32.16 -72.31 39.49
N ALA A 274 -32.69 -73.09 40.43
CA ALA A 274 -34.09 -73.00 40.82
C ALA A 274 -34.21 -72.05 42.02
N HIS A 275 -34.55 -70.80 41.75
CA HIS A 275 -35.00 -69.84 42.75
C HIS A 275 -36.25 -69.14 42.20
N PRO A 276 -37.35 -69.00 42.97
CA PRO A 276 -38.59 -68.40 42.47
C PRO A 276 -38.45 -66.91 42.12
N ASP A 277 -37.33 -66.30 42.50
CA ASP A 277 -36.98 -64.91 42.22
C ASP A 277 -35.79 -64.85 41.23
N ARG A 278 -36.05 -64.38 40.00
CA ARG A 278 -35.09 -64.29 38.89
C ARG A 278 -34.00 -63.25 39.10
N THR A 279 -34.23 -62.25 39.97
CA THR A 279 -33.20 -61.25 40.28
C THR A 279 -32.00 -61.86 41.01
N LYS A 280 -32.23 -62.96 41.74
CA LYS A 280 -31.17 -63.74 42.41
C LYS A 280 -30.28 -64.53 41.44
N LEU A 281 -30.69 -64.68 40.18
CA LEU A 281 -29.96 -65.42 39.15
C LEU A 281 -29.18 -64.51 38.17
N GLN A 282 -29.37 -63.19 38.26
CA GLN A 282 -28.70 -62.18 37.42
C GLN A 282 -28.86 -62.41 35.90
N TRP A 283 -30.05 -62.81 35.45
CA TRP A 283 -30.36 -63.04 34.03
C TRP A 283 -31.14 -61.88 33.40
N ASP A 284 -30.88 -61.60 32.12
CA ASP A 284 -31.67 -60.65 31.33
C ASP A 284 -32.91 -61.30 30.69
N LEU A 285 -33.97 -60.50 30.51
CA LEU A 285 -35.22 -60.91 29.85
C LEU A 285 -35.03 -61.04 28.33
N PRO A 286 -35.41 -62.18 27.74
CA PRO A 286 -35.47 -62.30 26.29
C PRO A 286 -36.44 -61.29 25.64
N GLN A 287 -36.02 -60.70 24.51
CA GLN A 287 -36.84 -59.74 23.75
C GLN A 287 -37.95 -60.40 22.92
N ASP A 288 -37.78 -61.67 22.58
CA ASP A 288 -38.80 -62.45 21.86
C ASP A 288 -39.79 -63.05 22.86
N ASN A 289 -41.09 -62.83 22.62
CA ASN A 289 -42.16 -63.39 23.44
C ASN A 289 -42.54 -64.83 23.03
N ASN A 290 -42.18 -65.24 21.80
CA ASN A 290 -42.53 -66.54 21.23
C ASN A 290 -41.32 -67.47 21.21
N ILE A 291 -40.71 -67.66 22.36
CA ILE A 291 -39.66 -68.65 22.55
C ILE A 291 -40.35 -70.01 22.63
N SER A 292 -40.06 -70.92 21.70
CA SER A 292 -40.60 -72.28 21.69
C SER A 292 -39.49 -73.30 21.91
N ILE A 293 -39.28 -73.68 23.17
CA ILE A 293 -38.32 -74.72 23.56
C ILE A 293 -39.01 -75.76 24.42
N GLY A 294 -38.67 -77.04 24.21
CA GLY A 294 -39.19 -78.13 25.03
C GLY A 294 -38.52 -78.14 26.40
N GLY A 295 -39.30 -77.98 27.46
CA GLY A 295 -38.83 -78.09 28.84
C GLY A 295 -39.12 -79.45 29.45
N ARG A 296 -38.26 -79.92 30.36
CA ARG A 296 -38.53 -81.05 31.26
C ARG A 296 -38.26 -80.60 32.69
N HIS A 297 -39.26 -80.70 33.56
CA HIS A 297 -39.16 -80.39 34.99
C HIS A 297 -39.23 -81.69 35.77
N LEU A 298 -38.34 -81.89 36.74
CA LEU A 298 -38.39 -83.01 37.66
C LEU A 298 -38.97 -82.52 38.99
N GLY A 299 -40.30 -82.48 39.04
CA GLY A 299 -41.12 -82.17 40.23
C GLY A 299 -42.49 -82.82 40.08
N LYS A 300 -43.23 -83.02 41.19
CA LYS A 300 -44.50 -83.78 41.21
C LYS A 300 -45.49 -83.24 40.14
N ALA A 301 -45.62 -84.02 39.07
CA ALA A 301 -46.64 -83.98 38.02
C ALA A 301 -46.63 -82.77 37.05
N HIS A 302 -45.78 -82.86 36.02
CA HIS A 302 -46.22 -82.64 34.63
C HIS A 302 -45.55 -83.69 33.74
N THR A 303 -46.33 -84.70 33.30
CA THR A 303 -45.85 -85.84 32.49
C THR A 303 -46.03 -85.65 30.98
N ALA A 304 -46.43 -84.45 30.53
CA ALA A 304 -46.56 -84.09 29.12
C ALA A 304 -45.59 -82.96 28.76
N PRO A 305 -44.99 -82.96 27.55
CA PRO A 305 -44.15 -81.87 27.08
C PRO A 305 -44.94 -80.55 27.00
N TRP A 306 -44.37 -79.46 27.51
CA TRP A 306 -44.91 -78.12 27.37
C TRP A 306 -43.89 -77.17 26.72
N ILE A 307 -44.39 -76.05 26.22
CA ILE A 307 -43.57 -75.01 25.59
C ILE A 307 -43.06 -74.06 26.69
N MET A 308 -41.74 -73.95 26.84
CA MET A 308 -41.12 -72.93 27.70
C MET A 308 -41.23 -71.56 27.04
N THR A 309 -41.85 -70.60 27.71
CA THR A 309 -41.85 -69.19 27.30
C THR A 309 -40.58 -68.50 27.81
N LYS A 310 -40.45 -67.20 27.55
CA LYS A 310 -39.40 -66.33 28.14
C LYS A 310 -39.36 -66.36 29.67
N ASP A 311 -40.33 -67.01 30.32
CA ASP A 311 -40.39 -67.17 31.76
C ASP A 311 -39.40 -68.18 32.36
N PHE A 312 -38.71 -68.93 31.52
CA PHE A 312 -37.83 -70.02 31.96
C PHE A 312 -36.45 -70.00 31.30
N VAL A 313 -36.10 -68.92 30.57
CA VAL A 313 -34.88 -68.80 29.75
C VAL A 313 -34.25 -67.42 29.97
N GLY A 314 -32.93 -67.34 30.13
CA GLY A 314 -32.18 -66.09 30.29
C GLY A 314 -31.09 -65.91 29.23
N ILE A 315 -30.63 -64.67 29.03
CA ILE A 315 -29.50 -64.32 28.15
C ILE A 315 -28.29 -63.99 29.01
N SER A 316 -27.12 -64.58 28.72
CA SER A 316 -25.91 -64.44 29.55
C SER A 316 -24.77 -63.63 28.92
N ARG A 317 -24.95 -63.04 27.72
CA ARG A 317 -23.95 -62.16 27.10
C ARG A 317 -24.55 -60.87 26.53
N PRO A 318 -23.84 -59.72 26.59
CA PRO A 318 -24.30 -58.49 25.96
C PRO A 318 -24.45 -58.65 24.43
N ARG A 319 -25.56 -58.15 23.87
CA ARG A 319 -25.68 -57.96 22.41
C ARG A 319 -24.65 -56.89 21.98
N ASN A 320 -23.81 -57.20 21.00
CA ASN A 320 -22.75 -56.31 20.54
C ASN A 320 -22.55 -56.39 19.02
N ILE A 321 -21.85 -55.39 18.47
CA ILE A 321 -21.36 -55.36 17.08
C ILE A 321 -19.83 -55.37 17.14
N ALA A 322 -19.20 -56.25 16.37
CA ALA A 322 -17.75 -56.38 16.35
C ALA A 322 -17.10 -55.24 15.54
N PHE A 323 -16.29 -54.43 16.22
CA PHE A 323 -15.39 -53.46 15.61
C PHE A 323 -13.94 -53.92 15.85
N ASN A 324 -13.02 -53.51 14.99
CA ASN A 324 -11.59 -53.68 15.24
C ASN A 324 -11.13 -52.61 16.24
N TYR A 325 -10.40 -52.99 17.28
CA TYR A 325 -9.79 -51.99 18.17
C TYR A 325 -8.43 -51.57 17.62
N ILE A 326 -8.26 -50.26 17.42
CA ILE A 326 -7.00 -49.67 16.93
C ILE A 326 -6.48 -48.61 17.90
N VAL A 327 -5.17 -48.38 17.88
CA VAL A 327 -4.49 -47.33 18.66
C VAL A 327 -3.60 -46.50 17.74
N LYS A 328 -3.47 -45.19 18.04
CA LYS A 328 -2.60 -44.28 17.29
C LYS A 328 -1.12 -44.69 17.47
N ALA A 329 -0.36 -44.71 16.38
CA ALA A 329 1.05 -45.07 16.35
C ALA A 329 1.93 -43.81 16.29
N GLU A 330 2.16 -43.20 17.47
CA GLU A 330 3.04 -42.04 17.69
C GLU A 330 4.02 -42.27 18.84
#